data_AF-X1P238-F1
#
_entry.id   AF-X1P238-F1
#
_cell.length_a   1.000
_cell.length_b   1.000
_cell.length_c   1.000
_cell.angle_alpha   90.00
_cell.angle_beta   90.00
_cell.angle_gamma   90.00
#
_symmetry.space_group_name_H-M   'P 1'
#
loop_
_entity.id
_entity.type
_entity.pdbx_description
1 polymer ?
#
loop_
_entity_poly.entity_id
_entity_poly.type
_entity_poly.pdbx_seq_one_letter_code
_entity_poly.pdbx_strand_id
1 'polypeptide(L)'
;MPIARPKHWWIILGLGLEIDFTSLRVFASTDVEDHLYMAWATWPPTEREIWRIVRGKRVFCGIKYIWDSPNIAEQTDEGDTLMHRFYLPGLPTMSTIYWYLNAPGGPYGLEIQGPLTRTELLR
;
A
#
# COMPACT_ATOMS: atom_id res chain seq x y z
N MET A 1 27.13 3.45 7.99
CA MET A 1 26.46 4.54 8.74
C MET A 1 24.98 4.22 8.78
N PRO A 2 24.27 4.34 9.90
CA PRO A 2 22.82 4.12 9.87
C PRO A 2 22.19 5.25 9.07
N ILE A 3 21.51 4.90 7.97
CA ILE A 3 20.70 5.83 7.20
C ILE A 3 19.63 6.35 8.15
N ALA A 4 19.61 7.67 8.38
CA ALA A 4 18.58 8.29 9.20
C ALA A 4 17.23 8.05 8.51
N ARG A 5 16.38 7.19 9.09
CA ARG A 5 15.05 6.95 8.55
C ARG A 5 14.28 8.29 8.46
N PRO A 6 13.53 8.52 7.38
CA PRO A 6 12.73 9.73 7.23
C PRO A 6 11.85 9.98 8.45
N LYS A 7 11.70 11.26 8.83
CA LYS A 7 10.84 11.66 9.96
C LYS A 7 9.35 11.72 9.59
N HIS A 8 9.00 11.43 8.35
CA HIS A 8 7.65 11.52 7.81
C HIS A 8 7.25 10.21 7.10
N TRP A 9 5.97 10.08 6.79
CA TRP A 9 5.44 8.97 6.00
C TRP A 9 5.84 9.14 4.54
N TRP A 10 6.23 8.05 3.88
CA TRP A 10 6.40 8.07 2.42
C TRP A 10 5.09 8.48 1.74
N ILE A 11 5.20 9.14 0.60
CA ILE A 11 4.09 9.50 -0.26
C ILE A 11 4.31 8.96 -1.67
N ILE A 12 3.23 8.62 -2.37
CA ILE A 12 3.30 8.20 -3.77
C ILE A 12 3.47 9.46 -4.64
N LEU A 13 4.56 9.53 -5.39
CA LEU A 13 4.84 10.58 -6.37
C LEU A 13 4.34 10.21 -7.77
N GLY A 14 4.35 8.92 -8.09
CA GLY A 14 3.90 8.38 -9.38
C GLY A 14 3.32 6.99 -9.22
N LEU A 15 2.29 6.69 -10.00
CA LEU A 15 1.64 5.39 -10.02
C LEU A 15 1.32 4.99 -11.46
N GLY A 16 1.76 3.81 -11.87
CA GLY A 16 1.48 3.19 -13.16
C GLY A 16 0.96 1.77 -12.99
N LEU A 17 0.08 1.35 -13.89
CA LEU A 17 -0.55 0.04 -13.88
C LEU A 17 -0.44 -0.59 -15.27
N GLU A 18 -0.05 -1.86 -15.34
CA GLU A 18 -0.29 -2.70 -16.52
C GLU A 18 -1.30 -3.77 -16.12
N ILE A 19 -2.46 -3.75 -16.78
CA ILE A 19 -3.60 -4.61 -16.46
C ILE A 19 -3.74 -5.62 -17.58
N ASP A 20 -3.81 -6.89 -17.24
CA ASP A 20 -4.07 -8.00 -18.14
C ASP A 20 -5.33 -8.76 -17.69
N PHE A 21 -5.75 -9.77 -18.45
CA PHE A 21 -6.93 -10.59 -18.13
C PHE A 21 -6.80 -11.33 -16.80
N THR A 22 -5.59 -11.82 -16.48
CA THR A 22 -5.32 -12.64 -15.30
C THR A 22 -4.13 -12.14 -14.49
N SER A 23 -3.66 -10.91 -14.75
CA SER A 23 -2.55 -10.34 -14.01
C SER A 23 -2.64 -8.83 -13.85
N LEU A 24 -2.01 -8.35 -12.79
CA LEU A 24 -1.86 -6.93 -12.52
C LEU A 24 -0.39 -6.65 -12.19
N ARG A 25 0.22 -5.70 -12.91
CA ARG A 25 1.50 -5.11 -12.54
C ARG A 25 1.29 -3.70 -12.06
N VAL A 26 1.96 -3.37 -10.96
CA VAL A 26 1.90 -2.05 -10.35
C VAL A 26 3.30 -1.50 -10.24
N PHE A 27 3.46 -0.25 -10.63
CA PHE A 27 4.68 0.52 -10.54
C PHE A 27 4.37 1.76 -9.71
N ALA A 28 5.06 1.93 -8.60
CA ALA A 28 4.93 3.12 -7.77
C ALA A 28 6.29 3.78 -7.57
N SER A 29 6.30 5.10 -7.48
CA SER A 29 7.46 5.86 -7.01
C SER A 29 7.13 6.62 -5.75
N THR A 30 8.08 6.71 -4.84
CA THR A 30 7.96 7.39 -3.55
C THR A 30 8.98 8.51 -3.39
N ASP A 31 8.76 9.37 -2.40
CA ASP A 31 9.66 10.47 -2.07
C ASP A 31 10.83 10.07 -1.14
N VAL A 32 10.78 8.85 -0.59
CA VAL A 32 11.80 8.30 0.31
C VAL A 32 12.00 6.82 0.02
N GLU A 33 13.24 6.34 0.15
CA GLU A 33 13.55 4.91 0.02
C GLU A 33 12.87 4.12 1.13
N ASP A 34 12.13 3.08 0.76
CA ASP A 34 11.51 2.13 1.69
C ASP A 34 11.36 0.76 1.01
N HIS A 35 11.05 -0.26 1.80
CA HIS A 35 10.65 -1.56 1.29
C HIS A 35 9.14 -1.73 1.47
N LEU A 36 8.42 -1.74 0.35
CA LEU A 36 6.97 -1.77 0.35
C LEU A 36 6.42 -3.17 0.08
N TYR A 37 5.29 -3.44 0.73
CA TYR A 37 4.41 -4.56 0.47
C TYR A 37 3.13 -4.04 -0.18
N MET A 38 2.38 -4.95 -0.78
CA MET A 38 1.04 -4.71 -1.28
C MET A 38 0.09 -5.67 -0.60
N ALA A 39 -0.86 -5.13 0.14
CA ALA A 39 -2.01 -5.89 0.61
C ALA A 39 -3.12 -5.78 -0.43
N TRP A 40 -3.75 -6.91 -0.78
CA TRP A 40 -4.81 -6.93 -1.77
C TRP A 40 -5.86 -8.02 -1.53
N ALA A 41 -7.08 -7.79 -2.03
CA ALA A 41 -8.17 -8.77 -2.05
C ALA A 41 -9.14 -8.49 -3.21
N THR A 42 -10.02 -9.45 -3.52
CA THR A 42 -11.10 -9.28 -4.53
C THR A 42 -12.37 -8.68 -3.94
N TRP A 43 -12.35 -8.31 -2.65
CA TRP A 43 -13.45 -7.67 -1.92
C TRP A 43 -12.95 -6.43 -1.17
N PRO A 44 -13.82 -5.42 -0.97
CA PRO A 44 -13.42 -4.18 -0.31
C PRO A 44 -13.02 -4.42 1.16
N PRO A 45 -12.05 -3.65 1.70
CA PRO A 45 -11.71 -3.68 3.11
C PRO A 45 -12.77 -2.99 3.96
N THR A 46 -12.73 -3.23 5.27
CA THR A 46 -13.42 -2.38 6.23
C THR A 46 -12.59 -1.14 6.51
N GLU A 47 -13.24 0.03 6.57
CA GLU A 47 -12.60 1.28 6.93
C GLU A 47 -12.76 1.57 8.42
N ARG A 48 -11.68 2.00 9.07
CA ARG A 48 -11.68 2.42 10.47
C ARG A 48 -11.00 3.75 10.63
N GLU A 49 -11.71 4.72 11.20
CA GLU A 49 -11.12 6.02 11.52
C GLU A 49 -10.02 5.90 12.58
N ILE A 50 -8.91 6.57 12.33
CA ILE A 50 -7.81 6.73 13.27
C ILE A 50 -7.99 8.08 13.97
N TRP A 51 -8.06 8.03 15.29
CA TRP A 51 -8.15 9.22 16.14
C TRP A 51 -6.97 9.24 17.12
N ARG A 52 -6.39 10.42 17.35
CA ARG A 52 -5.36 10.63 18.38
C ARG A 52 -5.77 11.72 19.34
N ILE A 53 -5.26 11.65 20.57
CA ILE A 53 -5.37 12.75 21.54
C ILE A 53 -4.11 13.61 21.44
N VAL A 54 -4.25 14.86 20.99
CA VAL A 54 -3.16 15.82 20.89
C VAL A 54 -3.50 17.01 21.79
N ARG A 55 -2.68 17.24 22.82
CA ARG A 55 -2.90 18.31 23.82
C ARG A 55 -4.32 18.32 24.38
N GLY A 56 -4.83 17.13 24.74
CA GLY A 56 -6.17 16.96 25.32
C GLY A 56 -7.34 17.02 24.33
N LYS A 57 -7.10 17.22 23.03
CA LYS A 57 -8.15 17.23 22.00
C LYS A 57 -8.10 15.96 21.15
N ARG A 58 -9.28 15.41 20.84
CA ARG A 58 -9.43 14.31 19.88
C ARG A 58 -9.33 14.86 18.46
N VAL A 59 -8.30 14.45 17.73
CA VAL A 59 -7.99 14.89 16.38
C VAL A 59 -8.11 13.71 15.43
N PHE A 60 -8.79 13.91 14.31
CA PHE A 60 -8.87 12.92 13.23
C PHE A 60 -7.51 12.83 12.53
N CYS A 61 -7.01 11.61 12.35
CA CYS A 61 -5.68 11.36 11.79
C CYS A 61 -5.69 10.55 10.49
N GLY A 62 -6.86 10.14 10.00
CA GLY A 62 -7.00 9.39 8.75
C GLY A 62 -7.86 8.14 8.91
N ILE A 63 -7.82 7.30 7.88
CA ILE A 63 -8.57 6.04 7.78
C ILE A 63 -7.56 4.90 7.69
N LYS A 64 -7.83 3.80 8.39
CA LYS A 64 -7.14 2.53 8.25
C LYS A 64 -8.03 1.56 7.46
N TYR A 65 -7.44 0.91 6.47
CA TYR A 65 -8.07 -0.19 5.73
C TYR A 65 -7.72 -1.52 6.40
N ILE A 66 -8.74 -2.34 6.66
CA ILE A 66 -8.61 -3.59 7.40
C ILE A 66 -9.22 -4.74 6.59
N TRP A 67 -8.41 -5.77 6.37
CA TRP A 67 -8.82 -7.10 5.96
C TRP A 67 -8.42 -8.10 7.04
N ASP A 68 -9.26 -9.10 7.30
CA ASP A 68 -8.91 -10.18 8.23
C ASP A 68 -7.83 -11.10 7.64
N SER A 69 -7.90 -11.36 6.33
CA SER A 69 -6.98 -12.24 5.61
C SER A 69 -6.68 -11.71 4.19
N PRO A 70 -5.90 -10.62 4.06
CA PRO A 70 -5.47 -10.14 2.75
C PRO A 70 -4.43 -11.07 2.14
N ASN A 71 -4.34 -11.08 0.80
CA ASN A 71 -3.15 -11.55 0.13
C ASN A 71 -2.06 -10.48 0.23
N ILE A 72 -0.82 -10.90 0.40
CA ILE A 72 0.34 -10.00 0.49
C ILE A 72 1.28 -10.30 -0.66
N ALA A 73 1.70 -9.26 -1.38
CA ALA A 73 2.80 -9.32 -2.34
C ALA A 73 3.93 -8.41 -1.87
N GLU A 74 5.15 -8.93 -1.88
CA GLU A 74 6.36 -8.14 -1.64
C GLU A 74 6.76 -7.45 -2.94
N GLN A 75 7.43 -6.29 -2.84
CA GLN A 75 8.00 -5.66 -4.02
C GLN A 75 9.03 -6.58 -4.68
N THR A 76 9.09 -6.56 -6.01
CA THR A 76 10.06 -7.38 -6.77
C THR A 76 11.47 -6.82 -6.73
N ASP A 77 11.62 -5.53 -6.42
CA ASP A 77 12.91 -4.87 -6.30
C ASP A 77 13.55 -5.19 -4.94
N GLU A 78 14.84 -5.52 -4.94
CA GLU A 78 15.57 -5.86 -3.71
C GLU A 78 15.89 -4.62 -2.87
N GLY A 79 15.70 -4.74 -1.55
CA GLY A 79 16.06 -3.70 -0.58
C GLY A 79 15.10 -2.50 -0.53
N ASP A 80 15.54 -1.43 0.11
CA ASP A 80 14.78 -0.17 0.18
C ASP A 80 15.01 0.62 -1.12
N THR A 81 13.93 1.04 -1.80
CA THR A 81 14.02 1.70 -3.12
C THR A 81 13.07 2.90 -3.21
N LEU A 82 13.29 3.77 -4.20
CA LEU A 82 12.34 4.84 -4.58
C LEU A 82 11.29 4.38 -5.60
N MET A 83 11.53 3.22 -6.22
CA MET A 83 10.71 2.65 -7.28
C MET A 83 10.32 1.24 -6.86
N HIS A 84 9.02 1.01 -6.76
CA HIS A 84 8.46 -0.24 -6.26
C HIS A 84 7.67 -0.89 -7.37
N ARG A 85 7.98 -2.14 -7.66
CA ARG A 85 7.27 -2.94 -8.65
C ARG A 85 6.63 -4.13 -7.97
N PHE A 86 5.40 -4.43 -8.37
CA PHE A 86 4.64 -5.58 -7.88
C PHE A 86 4.05 -6.32 -9.06
N TYR A 87 3.98 -7.65 -8.94
CA TYR A 87 3.34 -8.50 -9.93
C TYR A 87 2.40 -9.48 -9.25
N LEU A 88 1.12 -9.41 -9.62
CA LEU A 88 0.07 -10.30 -9.15
C LEU A 88 -0.35 -11.23 -10.31
N PRO A 89 0.21 -12.44 -10.41
CA PRO A 89 -0.21 -13.43 -11.41
C PRO A 89 -1.44 -14.23 -10.94
N GLY A 90 -2.11 -14.89 -11.88
CA GLY A 90 -3.14 -15.90 -11.58
C GLY A 90 -4.42 -15.33 -10.98
N LEU A 91 -4.70 -14.06 -11.25
CA LEU A 91 -5.93 -13.41 -10.77
C LEU A 91 -7.14 -13.93 -11.56
N PRO A 92 -8.31 -14.08 -10.93
CA PRO A 92 -9.53 -14.44 -11.64
C PRO A 92 -9.88 -13.41 -12.71
N THR A 93 -10.23 -13.86 -13.92
CA THR A 93 -10.64 -12.98 -15.02
C THR A 93 -11.85 -12.11 -14.63
N MET A 94 -11.91 -10.89 -15.16
CA MET A 94 -13.03 -9.96 -14.92
C MET A 94 -13.26 -9.62 -13.43
N SER A 95 -12.25 -9.84 -12.57
CA SER A 95 -12.34 -9.50 -11.16
C SER A 95 -12.03 -8.03 -10.89
N THR A 96 -12.55 -7.53 -9.77
CA THR A 96 -12.11 -6.26 -9.18
C THR A 96 -11.09 -6.57 -8.10
N ILE A 97 -9.93 -5.93 -8.16
CA ILE A 97 -8.87 -6.02 -7.16
C ILE A 97 -8.85 -4.73 -6.35
N TYR A 98 -8.98 -4.86 -5.03
CA TYR A 98 -8.77 -3.79 -4.07
C TYR A 98 -7.38 -3.96 -3.47
N TRP A 99 -6.57 -2.92 -3.45
CA TRP A 99 -5.20 -3.01 -2.97
C TRP A 99 -4.67 -1.68 -2.43
N TYR A 100 -3.72 -1.73 -1.52
CA TYR A 100 -2.92 -0.58 -1.08
C TYR A 100 -1.47 -1.00 -0.87
N LEU A 101 -0.55 -0.05 -1.00
CA LEU A 101 0.85 -0.27 -0.64
C LEU A 101 1.05 0.03 0.84
N ASN A 102 1.91 -0.74 1.51
CA ASN A 102 2.21 -0.56 2.91
C ASN A 102 3.68 -0.81 3.25
N ALA A 103 4.16 -0.11 4.27
CA ALA A 103 5.42 -0.42 4.92
C ALA A 103 5.16 -0.92 6.35
N PRO A 104 5.75 -2.06 6.79
CA PRO A 104 5.48 -2.66 8.10
C PRO A 104 6.07 -1.82 9.25
N GLY A 105 6.99 -0.90 8.97
CA GLY A 105 7.71 -0.12 9.98
C GLY A 105 7.64 1.39 9.77
N GLY A 106 6.48 2.00 10.03
CA GLY A 106 6.34 3.45 10.02
C GLY A 106 6.78 4.16 11.30
N PRO A 107 6.81 5.51 11.28
CA PRO A 107 6.91 6.30 12.49
C PRO A 107 5.89 5.83 13.54
N TYR A 108 6.35 5.68 14.78
CA TYR A 108 5.53 5.23 15.93
C TYR A 108 5.09 3.76 15.89
N GLY A 109 5.73 2.89 15.09
CA GLY A 109 5.47 1.45 15.06
C GLY A 109 4.12 1.08 14.45
N LEU A 110 3.54 1.98 13.66
CA LEU A 110 2.32 1.74 12.90
C LEU A 110 2.68 1.40 11.46
N GLU A 111 1.89 0.50 10.87
CA GLU A 111 1.87 0.29 9.43
C GLU A 111 1.48 1.60 8.73
N ILE A 112 2.29 2.02 7.77
CA ILE A 112 1.94 3.13 6.87
C ILE A 112 1.16 2.51 5.72
N GLN A 113 -0.07 2.96 5.51
CA GLN A 113 -0.89 2.55 4.38
C GLN A 113 -0.96 3.70 3.38
N GLY A 114 -0.71 3.38 2.12
CA GLY A 114 -1.06 4.25 1.00
C GLY A 114 -2.57 4.32 0.77
N PRO A 115 -3.00 5.09 -0.24
CA PRO A 115 -4.41 5.15 -0.60
C PRO A 115 -4.91 3.77 -1.08
N LEU A 116 -6.16 3.44 -0.73
CA LEU A 116 -6.83 2.28 -1.30
C LEU A 116 -7.12 2.52 -2.78
N THR A 117 -6.69 1.58 -3.61
CA THR A 117 -6.92 1.58 -5.05
C THR A 117 -7.85 0.44 -5.45
N ARG A 118 -8.73 0.71 -6.41
CA ARG A 118 -9.65 -0.26 -7.01
C ARG A 118 -9.28 -0.42 -8.48
N THR A 119 -8.96 -1.63 -8.91
CA THR A 119 -8.56 -1.96 -10.28
C THR A 119 -9.46 -3.06 -10.83
N GLU A 120 -10.06 -2.83 -12.00
CA GLU A 120 -10.82 -3.84 -12.73
C GLU A 120 -9.90 -4.52 -13.76
N LEU A 121 -9.85 -5.85 -13.76
CA LEU A 121 -9.13 -6.58 -14.79
C LEU A 121 -9.86 -6.53 -16.14
N LEU A 122 -9.11 -6.71 -17.22
CA LEU A 122 -9.66 -6.67 -18.57
C LEU A 122 -10.66 -7.80 -18.79
N ARG A 123 -11.65 -7.51 -19.65
CA ARG A 123 -12.68 -8.46 -20.11
C ARG A 123 -12.20 -9.23 -21.32
#